data_AF-A0A1V4R1L6-F1
#
_entry.id   AF-A0A1V4R1L6-F1
#
_cell.length_a   1.000
_cell.length_b   1.000
_cell.length_c   1.000
_cell.angle_alpha   90.00
_cell.angle_beta   90.00
_cell.angle_gamma   90.00
#
_symmetry.space_group_name_H-M   'P 1'
#
loop_
_entity.id
_entity.type
_entity.pdbx_description
1 polymer ?
#
loop_
_entity_poly.entity_id
_entity_poly.type
_entity_poly.pdbx_seq_one_letter_code
_entity_poly.pdbx_strand_id
1 'polypeptide(L)'
;MVTERWGRSGRCRHAGTAEFQLLAGGEVVVKFDLSALPKRTRIYRARLLMTIQAGPRPLPRPVLIQPVTASIRGQGPPKLEPKPLPLLPPRFRSFDATDVARRWVSGKLANHGLCIRNGPRGHDRLRTYLEITYEGRLKDPPPPVEGLRAFHRAGQVFLTWREVRCPFAARRR
;
A
#
# COMPACT_ATOMS: atom_id res chain seq x y z
N MET A 1 -15.97 -4.20 -7.00
CA MET A 1 -14.84 -3.46 -6.38
C MET A 1 -14.11 -4.33 -5.38
N VAL A 2 -12.78 -4.38 -5.47
CA VAL A 2 -11.90 -5.11 -4.53
C VAL A 2 -10.76 -4.21 -4.08
N THR A 3 -10.20 -4.49 -2.90
CA THR A 3 -9.01 -3.80 -2.37
C THR A 3 -7.93 -4.84 -2.10
N GLU A 4 -6.78 -4.68 -2.74
CA GLU A 4 -5.64 -5.60 -2.60
C GLU A 4 -4.35 -4.84 -2.31
N ARG A 5 -3.30 -5.55 -1.90
CA ARG A 5 -2.00 -4.99 -1.50
C ARG A 5 -0.87 -5.60 -2.32
N TRP A 6 0.03 -4.74 -2.80
CA TRP A 6 1.27 -5.06 -3.52
C TRP A 6 2.46 -4.65 -2.65
N GLY A 7 3.35 -5.59 -2.35
CA GLY A 7 4.48 -5.35 -1.44
C GLY A 7 5.43 -6.54 -1.33
N ARG A 8 6.48 -6.41 -0.51
CA ARG A 8 7.43 -7.51 -0.27
C ARG A 8 6.92 -8.55 0.72
N SER A 9 6.12 -8.14 1.69
CA SER A 9 5.65 -9.04 2.76
C SER A 9 4.64 -10.07 2.26
N GLY A 10 4.72 -11.30 2.77
CA GLY A 10 3.69 -12.34 2.59
C GLY A 10 2.31 -12.00 3.18
N ARG A 11 2.18 -10.84 3.86
CA ARG A 11 0.88 -10.28 4.27
C ARG A 11 0.17 -9.51 3.15
N CYS A 12 0.85 -9.27 2.02
CA CYS A 12 0.26 -8.67 0.83
C CYS A 12 -0.40 -9.76 -0.02
N ARG A 13 -1.53 -9.45 -0.67
CA ARG A 13 -2.15 -10.39 -1.62
C ARG A 13 -1.21 -10.67 -2.79
N HIS A 14 -0.48 -9.65 -3.22
CA HIS A 14 0.58 -9.71 -4.21
C HIS A 14 1.92 -9.51 -3.50
N ALA A 15 2.47 -10.61 -2.99
CA ALA A 15 3.74 -10.62 -2.28
C ALA A 15 4.93 -10.72 -3.26
N GLY A 16 6.07 -10.13 -2.90
CA GLY A 16 7.26 -10.09 -3.76
C GLY A 16 7.17 -9.11 -4.92
N THR A 17 6.07 -8.38 -5.07
CA THR A 17 5.84 -7.46 -6.20
C THR A 17 6.37 -6.05 -5.97
N ALA A 18 7.22 -5.83 -4.95
CA ALA A 18 7.82 -4.53 -4.67
C ALA A 18 9.34 -4.63 -4.64
N GLU A 19 9.98 -3.85 -5.50
CA GLU A 19 11.44 -3.76 -5.62
C GLU A 19 11.91 -2.41 -5.07
N PHE A 20 12.99 -2.42 -4.31
CA PHE A 20 13.56 -1.22 -3.70
C PHE A 20 14.99 -1.03 -4.18
N GLN A 21 15.26 0.11 -4.80
CA GLN A 21 16.59 0.51 -5.24
C GLN A 21 17.07 1.68 -4.38
N LEU A 22 18.23 1.51 -3.72
CA LEU A 22 18.89 2.60 -3.00
C LEU A 22 19.72 3.41 -4.00
N LEU A 23 19.58 4.73 -3.95
CA LEU A 23 20.34 5.67 -4.77
C LEU A 23 21.52 6.24 -3.98
N ALA A 24 22.54 6.76 -4.68
CA ALA A 24 23.75 7.31 -4.06
C ALA A 24 23.47 8.43 -3.03
N GLY A 25 22.40 9.20 -3.23
CA GLY A 25 21.95 10.25 -2.31
C GLY A 25 21.16 9.76 -1.08
N GLY A 26 21.05 8.46 -0.86
CA GLY A 26 20.25 7.87 0.23
C GLY A 26 18.73 7.83 -0.04
N GLU A 27 18.29 8.34 -1.18
CA GLU A 27 16.93 8.23 -1.67
C GLU A 27 16.61 6.77 -2.05
N VAL A 28 15.35 6.37 -1.93
CA VAL A 28 14.92 5.01 -2.25
C VAL A 28 13.84 5.05 -3.30
N VAL A 29 14.03 4.34 -4.40
CA VAL A 29 12.99 4.15 -5.42
C VAL A 29 12.30 2.83 -5.14
N VAL A 30 10.99 2.86 -4.99
CA VAL A 30 10.14 1.66 -4.89
C VAL A 30 9.34 1.49 -6.16
N LYS A 31 9.51 0.34 -6.81
CA LYS A 31 8.73 -0.05 -7.99
C LYS A 31 7.80 -1.19 -7.62
N PHE A 32 6.54 -1.09 -8.02
CA PHE A 32 5.54 -2.13 -7.81
C PHE A 32 5.23 -2.83 -9.12
N ASP A 33 5.31 -4.15 -9.18
CA ASP A 33 4.76 -4.91 -10.29
C ASP A 33 3.23 -4.96 -10.18
N LEU A 34 2.56 -4.38 -11.17
CA LEU A 34 1.10 -4.30 -11.25
C LEU A 34 0.52 -5.24 -12.31
N SER A 35 1.31 -6.19 -12.81
CA SER A 35 0.92 -7.17 -13.83
C SER A 35 -0.33 -7.98 -13.46
N ALA A 36 -0.59 -8.16 -12.17
CA ALA A 36 -1.78 -8.85 -11.66
C ALA A 36 -3.08 -8.04 -11.79
N LEU A 37 -3.01 -6.72 -12.03
CA LEU A 37 -4.21 -5.92 -12.29
C LEU A 37 -4.76 -6.23 -13.70
N PRO A 38 -6.08 -6.38 -13.85
CA PRO A 38 -6.68 -6.48 -15.17
C PRO A 38 -6.33 -5.26 -16.03
N LYS A 39 -5.99 -5.48 -17.30
CA LYS A 39 -5.67 -4.41 -18.24
C LYS A 39 -6.81 -3.39 -18.28
N ARG A 40 -6.48 -2.10 -18.22
CA ARG A 40 -7.45 -0.98 -18.23
C ARG A 40 -8.49 -1.04 -17.11
N THR A 41 -8.22 -1.74 -16.00
CA THR A 41 -9.13 -1.73 -14.86
C THR A 41 -9.31 -0.33 -14.31
N ARG A 42 -10.54 -0.02 -13.87
CA ARG A 42 -10.85 1.25 -13.24
C ARG A 42 -10.31 1.25 -11.82
N ILE A 43 -9.38 2.15 -11.54
CA ILE A 43 -8.88 2.40 -10.18
C ILE A 43 -9.76 3.46 -9.50
N TYR A 44 -10.36 3.07 -8.37
CA TYR A 44 -11.15 3.95 -7.52
C TYR A 44 -10.25 4.71 -6.54
N ARG A 45 -9.27 4.01 -5.96
CA ARG A 45 -8.35 4.55 -4.95
C ARG A 45 -7.02 3.81 -5.01
N ALA A 46 -5.92 4.50 -4.79
CA ALA A 46 -4.66 3.87 -4.44
C ALA A 46 -3.96 4.67 -3.34
N ARG A 47 -3.33 3.97 -2.40
CA ARG A 47 -2.54 4.60 -1.34
C ARG A 47 -1.25 3.85 -1.08
N LEU A 48 -0.16 4.59 -0.97
CA LEU A 48 1.11 4.04 -0.53
C LEU A 48 1.16 4.09 0.99
N LEU A 49 1.30 2.94 1.64
CA LEU A 49 1.56 2.85 3.06
C LEU A 49 3.05 2.59 3.27
N MET A 50 3.65 3.42 4.12
CA MET A 50 5.03 3.25 4.55
C MET A 50 5.04 3.16 6.07
N THR A 51 5.62 2.09 6.58
CA THR A 51 5.88 2.00 8.02
C THR A 51 7.26 2.57 8.29
N ILE A 52 7.28 3.58 9.14
CA ILE A 52 8.48 4.26 9.59
C ILE A 52 8.65 3.87 11.06
N GLN A 53 9.79 3.29 11.41
CA GLN A 53 10.23 3.25 12.81
C GLN A 53 10.71 4.64 13.19
N ALA A 54 9.77 5.53 13.50
CA ALA A 54 10.08 6.82 14.09
C ALA A 54 10.21 6.61 15.60
N GLY A 55 11.27 7.17 16.17
CA GLY A 55 11.33 7.36 17.62
C GLY A 55 10.28 8.37 18.10
N PRO A 56 10.29 8.75 19.38
CA PRO A 56 9.30 9.67 19.95
C PRO A 56 9.34 11.09 19.34
N ARG A 57 10.38 11.43 18.58
CA ARG A 57 10.57 12.76 17.99
C ARG A 57 9.97 12.85 16.58
N PRO A 58 9.42 14.01 16.19
CA PRO A 58 9.07 14.29 14.81
C PRO A 58 10.25 14.06 13.87
N LEU A 59 9.96 13.75 12.60
CA LEU A 59 11.00 13.67 11.58
C LEU A 59 11.62 15.06 11.36
N PRO A 60 12.95 15.16 11.19
CA PRO A 60 13.63 16.45 11.00
C PRO A 60 13.28 17.12 9.66
N ARG A 61 12.78 16.35 8.70
CA ARG A 61 12.32 16.81 7.39
C ARG A 61 11.09 16.00 6.96
N PRO A 62 10.17 16.59 6.20
CA PRO A 62 9.05 15.86 5.64
C PRO A 62 9.52 14.80 4.64
N VAL A 63 8.92 13.62 4.69
CA VAL A 63 9.08 12.59 3.67
C VAL A 63 8.35 13.04 2.41
N LEU A 64 9.08 13.10 1.30
CA LEU A 64 8.51 13.44 0.00
C LEU A 64 8.49 12.19 -0.88
N ILE A 65 7.37 11.94 -1.54
CA ILE A 65 7.21 10.81 -2.45
C ILE A 65 6.82 11.34 -3.81
N GLN A 66 7.65 11.08 -4.82
CA GLN A 66 7.46 11.64 -6.16
C GLN A 66 7.50 10.52 -7.21
N PRO A 67 6.59 10.51 -8.19
CA PRO A 67 6.68 9.58 -9.31
C PRO A 67 7.96 9.77 -10.11
N VAL A 68 8.58 8.66 -10.51
CA VAL A 68 9.73 8.66 -11.41
C VAL A 68 9.22 8.70 -12.86
N THR A 69 9.69 9.68 -13.64
CA THR A 69 9.20 9.91 -15.02
C THR A 69 10.04 9.25 -16.10
N ALA A 70 11.26 8.83 -15.78
CA ALA A 70 12.15 8.14 -16.71
C ALA A 70 12.88 6.99 -16.03
N SER A 71 13.24 5.96 -16.78
CA SER A 71 14.06 4.86 -16.27
C SER A 71 15.36 5.38 -15.68
N ILE A 72 15.71 4.88 -14.50
CA ILE A 72 16.99 5.19 -13.85
C ILE A 72 18.05 4.38 -14.58
N ARG A 73 18.93 5.06 -15.32
CA ARG A 73 20.08 4.48 -16.01
C ARG A 73 21.35 5.05 -15.39
N GLY A 74 22.16 4.21 -14.76
CA GLY A 74 23.42 4.62 -14.13
C GLY A 74 23.25 5.31 -12.77
N GLN A 75 24.24 6.12 -12.39
CA GLN A 75 24.35 6.75 -11.06
C GLN A 75 23.74 8.15 -10.94
N GLY A 76 23.10 8.66 -12.00
CA GLY A 76 22.49 9.99 -12.00
C GLY A 76 21.21 10.09 -11.14
N PRO A 77 20.81 11.30 -10.73
CA PRO A 77 19.57 11.51 -10.00
C PRO A 77 18.35 11.11 -10.85
N PRO A 78 17.30 10.54 -10.24
CA PRO A 78 16.09 10.16 -10.97
C PRO A 78 15.37 11.42 -11.48
N LYS A 79 14.78 11.33 -12.68
CA LYS A 79 13.85 12.35 -13.15
C LYS A 79 12.50 12.15 -12.44
N LEU A 80 12.06 13.16 -11.71
CA LEU A 80 10.87 13.11 -10.85
C LEU A 80 9.79 14.06 -11.37
N GLU A 81 8.53 13.74 -11.11
CA GLU A 81 7.47 14.73 -11.23
C GLU A 81 7.62 15.81 -10.15
N PRO A 82 7.33 17.09 -10.46
CA PRO A 82 7.57 18.19 -9.53
C PRO A 82 6.69 18.12 -8.28
N LYS A 83 5.47 17.56 -8.39
CA LYS A 83 4.49 17.51 -7.31
C LYS A 83 4.63 16.20 -6.51
N PRO A 84 4.92 16.26 -5.20
CA PRO A 84 4.87 15.08 -4.33
C PRO A 84 3.45 14.54 -4.16
N LEU A 85 3.34 13.25 -3.84
CA LEU A 85 2.09 12.64 -3.42
C LEU A 85 1.58 13.30 -2.14
N PRO A 86 0.28 13.63 -2.04
CA PRO A 86 -0.27 14.23 -0.84
C PRO A 86 -0.41 13.18 0.27
N LEU A 87 -0.20 13.61 1.52
CA LEU A 87 -0.49 12.78 2.69
C LEU A 87 -2.00 12.68 2.93
N LEU A 88 -2.47 11.50 3.33
CA LEU A 88 -3.88 11.24 3.59
C LEU A 88 -4.23 11.37 5.10
N PRO A 89 -5.26 12.18 5.45
CA PRO A 89 -5.78 12.25 6.81
C PRO A 89 -6.51 10.96 7.23
N PRO A 90 -6.87 10.79 8.53
CA PRO A 90 -6.57 11.70 9.64
C PRO A 90 -5.22 11.43 10.30
N ARG A 91 -4.63 10.25 10.07
CA ARG A 91 -3.40 9.83 10.75
C ARG A 91 -2.12 10.18 10.00
N PHE A 92 -2.22 10.64 8.75
CA PHE A 92 -1.09 11.02 7.89
C PHE A 92 0.00 9.93 7.79
N ARG A 93 -0.43 8.65 7.71
CA ARG A 93 0.46 7.48 7.59
C ARG A 93 0.54 6.89 6.18
N SER A 94 -0.16 7.49 5.24
CA SER A 94 -0.26 7.00 3.86
C SER A 94 -0.33 8.15 2.89
N PHE A 95 0.16 7.94 1.69
CA PHE A 95 0.17 8.92 0.62
C PHE A 95 -0.85 8.54 -0.45
N ASP A 96 -1.58 9.51 -1.00
CA ASP A 96 -2.49 9.26 -2.10
C ASP A 96 -1.69 8.97 -3.37
N ALA A 97 -1.88 7.79 -3.92
CA ALA A 97 -1.24 7.34 -5.16
C ALA A 97 -2.27 7.11 -6.27
N THR A 98 -3.53 7.55 -6.09
CA THR A 98 -4.65 7.22 -6.98
C THR A 98 -4.40 7.64 -8.42
N ASP A 99 -4.01 8.90 -8.65
CA ASP A 99 -3.79 9.42 -10.00
C ASP A 99 -2.58 8.80 -10.68
N VAL A 100 -1.53 8.53 -9.92
CA VAL A 100 -0.31 7.87 -10.42
C VAL A 100 -0.61 6.43 -10.82
N ALA A 101 -1.31 5.68 -9.97
CA ALA A 101 -1.71 4.32 -10.29
C ALA A 101 -2.66 4.27 -11.51
N ARG A 102 -3.60 5.20 -11.63
CA ARG A 102 -4.45 5.34 -12.83
C ARG A 102 -3.62 5.58 -14.10
N ARG A 103 -2.61 6.44 -14.03
CA ARG A 103 -1.73 6.73 -15.18
C ARG A 103 -0.87 5.53 -15.54
N TRP A 104 -0.38 4.77 -14.56
CA TRP A 104 0.34 3.51 -14.80
C TRP A 104 -0.55 2.47 -15.49
N VAL A 105 -1.75 2.21 -14.98
CA VAL A 105 -2.66 1.20 -15.54
C VAL A 105 -3.20 1.59 -16.92
N SER A 106 -3.38 2.89 -17.18
CA SER A 106 -3.80 3.39 -18.49
C SER A 106 -2.66 3.49 -19.51
N GLY A 107 -1.40 3.30 -19.09
CA GLY A 107 -0.22 3.47 -19.95
C GLY A 107 0.16 4.93 -20.23
N LYS A 108 -0.55 5.91 -19.64
CA LYS A 108 -0.22 7.34 -19.74
C LYS A 108 1.06 7.72 -19.00
N LEU A 109 1.53 6.87 -18.10
CA LEU A 109 2.81 6.99 -17.42
C LEU A 109 3.45 5.60 -17.34
N ALA A 110 4.72 5.48 -17.70
CA ALA A 110 5.47 4.26 -17.48
C ALA A 110 5.72 4.06 -15.97
N ASN A 111 5.60 2.83 -15.49
CA ASN A 111 5.85 2.51 -14.09
C ASN A 111 7.37 2.37 -13.83
N HIS A 112 8.02 3.51 -13.61
CA HIS A 112 9.41 3.59 -13.15
C HIS A 112 9.53 3.66 -11.62
N GLY A 113 8.42 3.51 -10.89
CA GLY A 113 8.36 3.54 -9.44
C GLY A 113 8.12 4.93 -8.82
N LEU A 114 8.22 4.98 -7.50
CA LEU A 114 8.09 6.16 -6.66
C LEU A 114 9.42 6.40 -5.94
N CYS A 115 9.97 7.60 -6.05
CA CYS A 115 11.15 8.00 -5.30
C CYS A 115 10.73 8.55 -3.93
N ILE A 116 11.30 7.97 -2.87
CA ILE A 116 11.15 8.36 -1.48
C ILE A 116 12.38 9.21 -1.11
N ARG A 117 12.14 10.49 -0.87
CA ARG A 117 13.15 11.46 -0.46
C ARG A 117 12.96 11.82 1.01
N ASN A 118 14.07 12.14 1.68
CA ASN A 118 14.11 12.32 3.14
C ASN A 118 13.52 11.12 3.91
N GLY A 119 13.64 9.91 3.34
CA GLY A 119 13.20 8.68 3.98
C GLY A 119 13.96 8.46 5.29
N PRO A 120 13.26 8.13 6.40
CA PRO A 120 13.92 7.86 7.67
C PRO A 120 14.74 6.58 7.58
N ARG A 121 15.88 6.52 8.29
CA ARG A 121 16.74 5.33 8.34
C ARG A 121 16.00 4.05 8.77
N GLY A 122 14.96 4.19 9.59
CA GLY A 122 14.08 3.11 10.05
C GLY A 122 12.91 2.78 9.12
N HIS A 123 13.00 3.08 7.82
CA HIS A 123 11.98 2.72 6.84
C HIS A 123 11.87 1.20 6.69
N ASP A 124 10.75 0.63 7.13
CA ASP A 124 10.46 -0.79 7.02
C ASP A 124 9.94 -1.13 5.63
N ARG A 125 10.84 -1.63 4.77
CA ARG A 125 10.54 -2.04 3.40
C ARG A 125 9.61 -3.26 3.32
N LEU A 126 9.58 -4.12 4.34
CA LEU A 126 8.68 -5.27 4.37
C LEU A 126 7.24 -4.84 4.68
N ARG A 127 7.07 -3.80 5.51
CA ARG A 127 5.76 -3.22 5.82
C ARG A 127 5.35 -2.06 4.90
N THR A 128 6.10 -1.84 3.82
CA THR A 128 5.74 -0.87 2.78
C THR A 128 4.99 -1.56 1.65
N TYR A 129 3.82 -1.05 1.31
CA TYR A 129 2.98 -1.62 0.27
C TYR A 129 2.12 -0.55 -0.39
N LEU A 130 1.75 -0.81 -1.65
CA LEU A 130 0.73 -0.07 -2.38
C LEU A 130 -0.59 -0.82 -2.20
N GLU A 131 -1.60 -0.14 -1.65
CA GLU A 131 -2.95 -0.68 -1.55
C GLU A 131 -3.82 -0.04 -2.63
N ILE A 132 -4.47 -0.85 -3.46
CA ILE A 132 -5.27 -0.38 -4.60
C ILE A 132 -6.68 -0.95 -4.49
N THR A 133 -7.66 -0.06 -4.59
CA THR A 133 -9.07 -0.38 -4.75
C THR A 133 -9.46 -0.18 -6.21
N TYR A 134 -9.92 -1.25 -6.86
CA TYR A 134 -10.17 -1.27 -8.30
C TYR A 134 -11.39 -2.14 -8.68
N GLU A 135 -11.79 -2.05 -9.95
CA GLU A 135 -12.88 -2.84 -10.51
C GLU A 135 -12.42 -4.27 -10.81
N GLY A 136 -13.01 -5.22 -10.07
CA GLY A 136 -12.62 -6.62 -10.11
C GLY A 136 -13.42 -7.48 -9.14
N ARG A 137 -13.11 -8.78 -9.15
CA ARG A 137 -13.67 -9.80 -8.25
C ARG A 137 -12.55 -10.40 -7.42
N LEU A 138 -12.80 -10.60 -6.13
CA LEU A 138 -11.78 -11.10 -5.20
C LEU A 138 -11.56 -12.58 -5.52
N LYS A 139 -10.31 -12.96 -5.78
CA LYS A 139 -9.93 -14.37 -5.89
C LYS A 139 -9.81 -14.95 -4.48
N ASP A 140 -10.39 -16.13 -4.27
CA ASP A 140 -10.38 -16.83 -2.99
C ASP A 140 -10.79 -15.93 -1.82
N PRO A 141 -12.03 -15.39 -1.85
CA PRO A 141 -12.50 -14.55 -0.75
C PRO A 141 -12.41 -15.33 0.56
N PRO A 142 -12.07 -14.67 1.68
CA PRO A 142 -12.15 -15.34 2.96
C PRO A 142 -13.57 -15.88 3.14
N PRO A 143 -13.72 -17.09 3.71
CA PRO A 143 -15.04 -17.65 3.99
C PRO A 143 -15.90 -16.65 4.76
N PRO A 144 -17.20 -16.55 4.45
CA PRO A 144 -18.08 -15.64 5.14
C PRO A 144 -18.15 -15.98 6.62
N VAL A 145 -18.27 -14.96 7.49
CA VAL A 145 -18.54 -15.18 8.91
C VAL A 145 -19.91 -15.85 9.08
N GLU A 146 -20.00 -16.79 10.00
CA GLU A 146 -21.24 -17.51 10.27
C GLU A 146 -21.91 -17.00 11.55
N GLY A 147 -23.22 -17.25 11.69
CA GLY A 147 -23.93 -16.97 12.93
C GLY A 147 -23.95 -15.49 13.33
N LEU A 148 -23.89 -14.57 12.36
CA LEU A 148 -24.08 -13.15 12.62
C LEU A 148 -25.45 -12.92 13.26
N ARG A 149 -25.47 -12.38 14.48
CA ARG A 149 -26.67 -12.00 15.22
C ARG A 149 -26.52 -10.58 15.72
N ALA A 150 -27.58 -9.80 15.57
CA ALA A 150 -27.71 -8.48 16.17
C ALA A 150 -28.73 -8.53 17.29
N PHE A 151 -28.43 -7.92 18.43
CA PHE A 151 -29.43 -7.70 19.49
C PHE A 151 -29.24 -6.33 20.12
N HIS A 152 -30.30 -5.79 20.69
CA HIS A 152 -30.34 -4.46 21.29
C HIS A 152 -30.59 -4.57 22.80
N ARG A 153 -29.82 -3.82 23.59
CA ARG A 153 -30.00 -3.71 25.05
C ARG A 153 -29.53 -2.35 25.53
N ALA A 154 -30.37 -1.65 26.30
CA ALA A 154 -30.06 -0.36 26.92
C ALA A 154 -29.52 0.71 25.94
N GLY A 155 -30.14 0.84 24.76
CA GLY A 155 -29.75 1.84 23.77
C GLY A 155 -28.52 1.46 22.94
N GLN A 156 -27.95 0.26 23.12
CA GLN A 156 -26.78 -0.22 22.40
C GLN A 156 -27.13 -1.42 21.51
N VAL A 157 -26.54 -1.44 20.31
CA VAL A 157 -26.62 -2.59 19.38
C VAL A 157 -25.35 -3.41 19.50
N PHE A 158 -25.52 -4.70 19.78
CA PHE A 158 -24.45 -5.68 19.84
C PHE A 158 -24.51 -6.55 18.59
N LEU A 159 -23.37 -6.69 17.92
CA LEU A 159 -23.17 -7.64 16.83
C LEU A 159 -22.30 -8.78 17.34
N THR A 160 -22.77 -10.01 17.14
CA THR A 160 -22.02 -11.23 17.49
C THR A 160 -21.94 -12.11 16.26
N TRP A 161 -20.83 -12.80 16.04
CA TRP A 161 -20.64 -13.74 14.94
C TRP A 161 -19.64 -14.80 15.34
N ARG A 162 -19.58 -15.89 14.57
CA ARG A 162 -18.54 -16.92 14.67
C ARG A 162 -17.41 -16.55 13.72
N GLU A 163 -16.22 -16.31 14.27
CA GLU A 163 -15.03 -16.08 13.46
C GLU A 163 -14.68 -17.33 12.66
N VAL A 164 -14.32 -17.15 11.38
CA VAL A 164 -13.83 -18.26 10.59
C VAL A 164 -12.37 -18.51 10.97
N ARG A 165 -12.14 -19.62 11.68
CA ARG A 165 -10.86 -20.02 12.31
C ARG A 165 -10.46 -19.08 13.45
N CYS A 166 -11.06 -19.30 14.62
CA CYS A 166 -10.63 -18.63 15.84
C CYS A 166 -9.15 -18.95 16.10
N PRO A 167 -8.23 -17.97 16.10
CA PRO A 167 -6.80 -18.23 16.30
C PRO A 167 -6.47 -18.75 17.70
N PHE A 168 -7.44 -18.69 18.62
CA PHE A 168 -7.36 -19.19 19.99
C PHE A 168 -7.98 -20.59 20.16
N ALA A 169 -8.60 -21.15 19.12
CA ALA A 169 -8.99 -22.56 19.10
C ALA A 169 -7.73 -23.41 18.89
N ALA A 170 -6.86 -23.44 19.89
CA ALA A 170 -5.83 -24.46 19.98
C ALA A 170 -6.53 -25.82 19.86
N ARG A 171 -6.03 -26.67 18.95
CA ARG A 171 -6.38 -28.10 18.96
C ARG A 171 -6.10 -28.61 20.36
N ARG A 172 -7.15 -28.85 21.15
CA ARG A 172 -7.05 -29.74 22.31
C ARG A 172 -6.57 -31.07 21.72
N ARG A 173 -5.29 -31.39 21.94
CA ARG A 173 -4.75 -32.73 21.70
C ARG A 173 -5.19 -33.63 22.83
#